data_AF-A0A962VUQ5-F1
#
_entry.id   AF-A0A962VUQ5-F1
#
_cell.length_a   1.000
_cell.length_b   1.000
_cell.length_c   1.000
_cell.angle_alpha   90.00
_cell.angle_beta   90.00
_cell.angle_gamma   90.00
#
_symmetry.space_group_name_H-M   'P 1'
#
loop_
_entity.id
_entity.type
_entity.pdbx_description
1 polymer ?
#
loop_
_entity_poly.entity_id
_entity_poly.type
_entity_poly.pdbx_seq_one_letter_code
_entity_poly.pdbx_strand_id
1 'polypeptide(L)'
;SWIHHTHYDIKHANPAWFIPVVGNIIIPVAGVRLASPELSWFFFSIGLVFWIVLLTIVLYRLFFHEPLPVRLAPTLFILLAPPSVGFIAYIGLTGELDAFARILYYTALFLALLLASNAVRFLRLPFFISAWAYSFPLAALTLATLIMGARLPGLVFDRIGVGLLALLSLVVAVLVFHTVVAIQRREICVPE
;
A
#
# COMPACT_ATOMS: atom_id res chain seq x y z
N SER A 1 11.39 -27.58 0.30
CA SER A 1 11.28 -26.71 -0.89
C SER A 1 9.90 -26.09 -0.90
N TRP A 2 9.81 -24.77 -0.94
CA TRP A 2 8.56 -23.98 -0.98
C TRP A 2 7.54 -24.40 -2.06
N ILE A 3 7.99 -25.12 -3.10
CA ILE A 3 7.21 -25.52 -4.28
C ILE A 3 6.44 -26.83 -4.05
N HIS A 4 6.75 -27.59 -2.99
CA HIS A 4 6.17 -28.93 -2.76
C HIS A 4 5.14 -28.99 -1.62
N HIS A 5 4.66 -27.84 -1.12
CA HIS A 5 3.65 -27.83 -0.06
C HIS A 5 2.23 -27.81 -0.65
N THR A 6 1.45 -28.84 -0.37
CA THR A 6 0.03 -28.99 -0.76
C THR A 6 -0.94 -28.18 0.10
N HIS A 7 -0.44 -27.38 1.05
CA HIS A 7 -1.25 -26.65 2.03
C HIS A 7 -1.83 -25.32 1.51
N TYR A 8 -1.29 -24.78 0.42
CA TYR A 8 -1.70 -23.47 -0.11
C TYR A 8 -2.79 -23.60 -1.17
N ASP A 9 -4.04 -23.44 -0.75
CA ASP A 9 -5.20 -23.18 -1.64
C ASP A 9 -5.22 -21.71 -2.11
N ILE A 10 -5.72 -21.45 -3.33
CA ILE A 10 -5.92 -20.11 -3.91
C ILE A 10 -6.79 -19.23 -3.01
N LYS A 11 -7.68 -19.84 -2.21
CA LYS A 11 -8.54 -19.15 -1.23
C LYS A 11 -7.74 -18.39 -0.17
N HIS A 12 -6.53 -18.87 0.16
CA HIS A 12 -5.63 -18.26 1.13
C HIS A 12 -4.88 -17.03 0.59
N ALA A 13 -4.80 -16.88 -0.74
CA ALA A 13 -4.19 -15.71 -1.36
C ALA A 13 -4.95 -14.46 -0.91
N ASN A 14 -4.25 -13.49 -0.34
CA ASN A 14 -4.86 -12.24 0.10
C ASN A 14 -3.86 -11.09 -0.03
N PRO A 15 -4.32 -9.82 -0.02
CA PRO A 15 -3.42 -8.69 -0.21
C PRO A 15 -2.28 -8.55 0.82
N ALA A 16 -2.31 -9.22 1.97
CA ALA A 16 -1.16 -9.21 2.89
C ALA A 16 0.09 -9.88 2.29
N TRP A 17 -0.06 -10.70 1.25
CA TRP A 17 1.05 -11.33 0.54
C TRP A 17 1.92 -10.31 -0.23
N PHE A 18 1.44 -9.07 -0.40
CA PHE A 18 2.29 -7.99 -0.92
C PHE A 18 3.34 -7.50 0.09
N ILE A 19 3.23 -7.82 1.39
CA ILE A 19 4.15 -7.30 2.42
C ILE A 19 5.64 -7.62 2.11
N PRO A 20 6.03 -8.88 1.80
CA PRO A 20 7.42 -9.18 1.45
C PRO A 20 7.87 -8.46 0.17
N VAL A 21 6.98 -8.34 -0.81
CA VAL A 21 7.29 -7.70 -2.10
C VAL A 21 7.48 -6.20 -1.94
N VAL A 22 6.56 -5.53 -1.25
CA VAL A 22 6.68 -4.10 -0.92
C VAL A 22 7.90 -3.83 -0.04
N GLY A 23 8.26 -4.77 0.84
CA GLY A 23 9.50 -4.72 1.61
C GLY A 23 10.76 -4.68 0.75
N ASN A 24 10.74 -5.25 -0.47
CA ASN A 24 11.84 -5.11 -1.43
C ASN A 24 11.78 -3.74 -2.15
N ILE A 25 10.59 -3.29 -2.53
CA ILE A 25 10.37 -2.02 -3.23
C ILE A 25 10.73 -0.80 -2.36
N ILE A 26 10.60 -0.90 -1.03
CA ILE A 26 10.89 0.22 -0.11
C ILE A 26 12.39 0.42 0.15
N ILE A 27 13.21 -0.61 -0.03
CA ILE A 27 14.66 -0.55 0.27
C ILE A 27 15.35 0.65 -0.40
N PRO A 28 15.16 0.93 -1.71
CA PRO A 28 15.77 2.09 -2.37
C PRO A 28 15.42 3.45 -1.76
N VAL A 29 14.27 3.58 -1.09
CA VAL A 29 13.81 4.87 -0.53
C VAL A 29 14.84 5.44 0.45
N ALA A 30 15.48 4.58 1.25
CA ALA A 30 16.59 4.96 2.14
C ALA A 30 17.94 4.40 1.68
N GLY A 31 17.94 3.22 1.06
CA GLY A 31 19.12 2.45 0.68
C GLY A 31 20.06 3.17 -0.28
N VAL A 32 19.53 4.01 -1.18
CA VAL A 32 20.35 4.80 -2.12
C VAL A 32 21.30 5.76 -1.40
N ARG A 33 20.98 6.18 -0.17
CA ARG A 33 21.85 7.06 0.65
C ARG A 33 22.82 6.29 1.55
N LEU A 34 22.57 5.00 1.78
CA LEU A 34 23.25 4.20 2.81
C LEU A 34 24.14 3.09 2.22
N ALA A 35 23.88 2.67 0.99
CA ALA A 35 24.55 1.57 0.32
C ALA A 35 24.75 1.85 -1.18
N SER A 36 25.38 0.91 -1.88
CA SER A 36 25.54 0.99 -3.34
C SER A 36 24.18 1.09 -4.05
N PRO A 37 24.01 2.01 -5.04
CA PRO A 37 22.80 2.09 -5.85
C PRO A 37 22.42 0.77 -6.53
N GLU A 38 23.40 -0.04 -6.93
CA GLU A 38 23.15 -1.35 -7.57
C GLU A 38 22.39 -2.31 -6.67
N LEU A 39 22.67 -2.29 -5.36
CA LEU A 39 21.93 -3.12 -4.40
C LEU A 39 20.47 -2.66 -4.30
N SER A 40 20.23 -1.35 -4.37
CA SER A 40 18.88 -0.80 -4.39
C SER A 40 18.14 -1.21 -5.67
N TRP A 41 18.79 -1.17 -6.83
CA TRP A 41 18.22 -1.66 -8.09
C TRP A 41 17.91 -3.16 -8.07
N PHE A 42 18.77 -3.98 -7.47
CA PHE A 42 18.53 -5.41 -7.28
C PHE A 42 17.23 -5.66 -6.50
N PHE A 43 17.06 -5.02 -5.33
CA PHE A 43 15.83 -5.19 -4.54
C PHE A 43 14.60 -4.58 -5.23
N PHE A 44 14.75 -3.41 -5.84
CA PHE A 44 13.67 -2.75 -6.57
C PHE A 44 13.12 -3.61 -7.70
N SER A 45 14.02 -4.20 -8.51
CA SER A 45 13.63 -5.05 -9.65
C SER A 45 12.88 -6.30 -9.22
N ILE A 46 13.36 -7.00 -8.18
CA ILE A 46 12.66 -8.15 -7.58
C ILE A 46 11.27 -7.73 -7.10
N GLY A 47 11.21 -6.63 -6.34
CA GLY A 47 9.95 -6.09 -5.84
C GLY A 47 8.93 -5.80 -6.94
N LEU A 48 9.33 -5.11 -8.02
CA LEU A 48 8.43 -4.79 -9.13
C LEU A 48 7.95 -6.03 -9.88
N VAL A 49 8.85 -6.96 -10.22
CA VAL A 49 8.48 -8.16 -10.98
C VAL A 49 7.49 -9.01 -10.18
N PHE A 50 7.79 -9.30 -8.92
CA PHE A 50 6.90 -10.09 -8.07
C PHE A 50 5.60 -9.36 -7.74
N TRP A 51 5.60 -8.03 -7.73
CA TRP A 51 4.38 -7.25 -7.56
C TRP A 51 3.41 -7.52 -8.71
N ILE A 52 3.83 -7.48 -9.97
CA ILE A 52 2.96 -7.72 -11.13
C ILE A 52 2.38 -9.15 -11.10
N VAL A 53 3.20 -10.14 -10.75
CA VAL A 53 2.77 -11.53 -10.61
C VAL A 53 1.70 -11.66 -9.53
N LEU A 54 1.96 -11.14 -8.32
CA LEU A 54 1.00 -11.20 -7.22
C LEU A 54 -0.27 -10.38 -7.49
N LEU A 55 -0.14 -9.22 -8.15
CA LEU A 55 -1.28 -8.39 -8.55
C LEU A 55 -2.23 -9.19 -9.44
N THR A 56 -1.68 -9.91 -10.41
CA THR A 56 -2.48 -10.74 -11.32
C THR A 56 -3.23 -11.83 -10.54
N ILE A 57 -2.55 -12.54 -9.65
CA ILE A 57 -3.15 -13.62 -8.82
C ILE A 57 -4.23 -13.06 -7.89
N VAL A 58 -3.96 -11.94 -7.22
CA VAL A 58 -4.90 -11.34 -6.26
C VAL A 58 -6.11 -10.77 -6.99
N LEU A 59 -5.95 -10.10 -8.13
CA LEU A 59 -7.08 -9.63 -8.93
C LEU A 59 -7.93 -10.79 -9.45
N TYR A 60 -7.29 -11.85 -9.95
CA TYR A 60 -8.00 -13.07 -10.36
C TYR A 60 -8.84 -13.64 -9.21
N ARG A 61 -8.27 -13.78 -8.01
CA ARG A 61 -9.02 -14.22 -6.83
C ARG A 61 -10.16 -13.27 -6.48
N LEU A 62 -9.94 -11.95 -6.50
CA LEU A 62 -10.95 -10.97 -6.13
C LEU A 62 -12.14 -10.93 -7.10
N PHE A 63 -11.93 -11.22 -8.38
CA PHE A 63 -13.00 -11.21 -9.39
C PHE A 63 -13.72 -12.54 -9.53
N PHE A 64 -13.03 -13.68 -9.40
CA PHE A 64 -13.58 -14.99 -9.75
C PHE A 64 -13.89 -15.89 -8.55
N HIS A 65 -13.53 -15.50 -7.33
CA HIS A 65 -13.76 -16.30 -6.12
C HIS A 65 -14.57 -15.53 -5.08
N GLU A 66 -14.92 -16.22 -4.00
CA GLU A 66 -15.69 -15.64 -2.91
C GLU A 66 -15.06 -14.36 -2.36
N PRO A 67 -15.90 -13.34 -2.06
CA PRO A 67 -15.42 -12.07 -1.54
C PRO A 67 -14.66 -12.27 -0.23
N LEU A 68 -13.65 -11.42 0.00
CA LEU A 68 -12.84 -11.48 1.21
C LEU A 68 -13.74 -11.37 2.47
N PRO A 69 -13.43 -12.11 3.54
CA PRO A 69 -14.05 -11.93 4.85
C PRO A 69 -14.00 -10.45 5.27
N VAL A 70 -15.06 -10.00 5.93
CA VAL A 70 -15.25 -8.58 6.32
C VAL A 70 -14.05 -8.03 7.12
N ARG A 71 -13.42 -8.86 7.97
CA ARG A 71 -12.23 -8.51 8.76
C ARG A 71 -10.97 -8.24 7.94
N LEU A 72 -10.90 -8.80 6.73
CA LEU A 72 -9.78 -8.64 5.79
C LEU A 72 -10.05 -7.56 4.73
N ALA A 73 -11.23 -6.95 4.71
CA ALA A 73 -11.53 -5.85 3.79
C ALA A 73 -10.50 -4.69 3.87
N PRO A 74 -9.94 -4.30 5.04
CA PRO A 74 -8.88 -3.29 5.10
C PRO A 74 -7.64 -3.62 4.27
N THR A 75 -7.35 -4.91 4.07
CA THR A 75 -6.16 -5.34 3.32
C THR A 75 -6.20 -4.95 1.84
N LEU A 76 -7.38 -4.64 1.27
CA LEU A 76 -7.49 -4.13 -0.09
C LEU A 76 -6.69 -2.84 -0.32
N PHE A 77 -6.49 -2.03 0.73
CA PHE A 77 -5.66 -0.83 0.63
C PHE A 77 -4.18 -1.15 0.43
N ILE A 78 -3.72 -2.36 0.76
CA ILE A 78 -2.34 -2.79 0.50
C ILE A 78 -2.06 -2.79 -1.01
N LEU A 79 -3.06 -2.93 -1.88
CA LEU A 79 -2.89 -2.81 -3.33
C LEU A 79 -2.34 -1.45 -3.77
N LEU A 80 -2.58 -0.40 -2.98
CA LEU A 80 -2.07 0.94 -3.23
C LEU A 80 -0.57 1.07 -2.93
N ALA A 81 -0.03 0.23 -2.04
CA ALA A 81 1.34 0.35 -1.57
C ALA A 81 2.39 0.08 -2.66
N PRO A 82 2.37 -1.04 -3.43
CA PRO A 82 3.40 -1.29 -4.43
C PRO A 82 3.59 -0.18 -5.47
N PRO A 83 2.55 0.35 -6.15
CA PRO A 83 2.75 1.42 -7.13
C PRO A 83 3.14 2.76 -6.47
N SER A 84 2.62 3.07 -5.28
CA SER A 84 2.97 4.31 -4.57
C SER A 84 4.41 4.30 -4.07
N VAL A 85 4.83 3.24 -3.38
CA VAL A 85 6.21 3.08 -2.88
C VAL A 85 7.15 2.88 -4.06
N GLY A 86 6.73 2.16 -5.10
CA GLY A 86 7.49 2.00 -6.33
C GLY A 86 7.81 3.33 -6.98
N PHE A 87 6.85 4.25 -7.07
CA PHE A 87 7.09 5.60 -7.56
C PHE A 87 8.12 6.34 -6.70
N ILE A 88 7.97 6.34 -5.37
CA ILE A 88 8.87 7.05 -4.46
C ILE A 88 10.30 6.51 -4.58
N ALA A 89 10.44 5.18 -4.58
CA ALA A 89 11.72 4.48 -4.71
C ALA A 89 12.37 4.80 -6.07
N TYR A 90 11.59 4.75 -7.15
CA TYR A 90 12.09 5.02 -8.49
C TYR A 90 12.57 6.47 -8.64
N ILE A 91 11.78 7.45 -8.19
CA ILE A 91 12.19 8.86 -8.16
C ILE A 91 13.46 9.05 -7.31
N GLY A 92 13.59 8.31 -6.21
CA GLY A 92 14.80 8.32 -5.37
C GLY A 92 16.02 7.73 -6.07
N LEU A 93 15.84 6.75 -6.96
CA LEU A 93 16.90 6.08 -7.71
C LEU A 93 17.36 6.88 -8.93
N THR A 94 16.41 7.38 -9.73
CA THR A 94 16.71 8.06 -11.01
C THR A 94 16.83 9.57 -10.87
N GLY A 95 16.18 10.14 -9.86
CA GLY A 95 16.10 11.59 -9.70
C GLY A 95 15.17 12.29 -10.68
N GLU A 96 14.55 11.60 -11.64
CA GLU A 96 13.79 12.20 -12.74
C GLU A 96 12.33 11.73 -12.80
N LEU A 97 11.41 12.62 -13.21
CA LEU A 97 10.00 12.30 -13.44
C LEU A 97 9.78 11.93 -14.91
N ASP A 98 10.16 10.70 -15.25
CA ASP A 98 10.05 10.15 -16.60
C ASP A 98 8.70 9.43 -16.86
N ALA A 99 8.59 8.72 -17.98
CA ALA A 99 7.38 7.97 -18.32
C ALA A 99 7.10 6.82 -17.35
N PHE A 100 8.14 6.13 -16.86
CA PHE A 100 7.96 5.00 -15.95
C PHE A 100 7.45 5.46 -14.58
N ALA A 101 8.00 6.54 -14.04
CA ALA A 101 7.52 7.16 -12.82
C ALA A 101 6.04 7.56 -12.93
N ARG A 102 5.63 8.13 -14.07
CA ARG A 102 4.22 8.49 -14.33
C ARG A 102 3.31 7.26 -14.33
N ILE A 103 3.73 6.16 -14.96
CA ILE A 103 2.95 4.91 -14.98
C ILE A 103 2.70 4.43 -13.54
N LEU A 104 3.74 4.40 -12.70
CA LEU A 104 3.61 3.97 -11.31
C LEU A 104 2.66 4.88 -10.52
N TYR A 105 2.83 6.20 -10.61
CA TYR A 105 2.00 7.16 -9.90
C TYR A 105 0.54 7.12 -10.36
N TYR A 106 0.26 7.15 -11.66
CA TYR A 106 -1.12 7.12 -12.16
C TYR A 106 -1.80 5.79 -11.90
N THR A 107 -1.06 4.67 -11.87
CA THR A 107 -1.58 3.37 -11.41
C THR A 107 -2.00 3.45 -9.94
N ALA A 108 -1.16 4.03 -9.07
CA ALA A 108 -1.52 4.25 -7.67
C ALA A 108 -2.76 5.14 -7.52
N LEU A 109 -2.81 6.26 -8.25
CA LEU A 109 -3.94 7.19 -8.21
C LEU A 109 -5.24 6.53 -8.68
N PHE A 110 -5.20 5.74 -9.76
CA PHE A 110 -6.35 4.99 -10.23
C PHE A 110 -6.86 4.00 -9.17
N LEU A 111 -5.96 3.21 -8.56
CA LEU A 111 -6.34 2.29 -7.48
C LEU A 111 -6.89 3.03 -6.26
N ALA A 112 -6.34 4.19 -5.93
CA ALA A 112 -6.86 5.03 -4.85
C ALA A 112 -8.29 5.50 -5.14
N LEU A 113 -8.58 5.95 -6.36
CA LEU A 113 -9.92 6.36 -6.79
C LEU A 113 -10.89 5.17 -6.78
N LEU A 114 -10.45 4.00 -7.22
CA LEU A 114 -11.23 2.76 -7.17
C LEU A 114 -11.57 2.34 -5.72
N LEU A 115 -10.63 2.49 -4.79
CA LEU A 115 -10.89 2.22 -3.38
C LEU A 115 -11.78 3.31 -2.75
N ALA A 116 -11.58 4.57 -3.14
CA ALA A 116 -12.37 5.71 -2.66
C ALA A 116 -13.83 5.64 -3.12
N SER A 117 -14.12 5.15 -4.33
CA SER A 117 -15.51 4.92 -4.78
C SER A 117 -16.24 3.87 -3.94
N ASN A 118 -15.48 2.99 -3.27
CA ASN A 118 -15.98 1.99 -2.34
C ASN A 118 -15.86 2.42 -0.86
N ALA A 119 -15.50 3.69 -0.57
CA ALA A 119 -15.20 4.19 0.79
C ALA A 119 -16.33 3.95 1.80
N VAL A 120 -17.59 4.15 1.39
CA VAL A 120 -18.77 3.98 2.27
C VAL A 120 -18.85 2.57 2.85
N ARG A 121 -18.46 1.55 2.07
CA ARG A 121 -18.44 0.16 2.53
C ARG A 121 -17.43 -0.03 3.66
N PHE A 122 -16.28 0.62 3.58
CA PHE A 122 -15.21 0.51 4.59
C PHE A 122 -15.53 1.30 5.85
N LEU A 123 -16.18 2.47 5.74
CA LEU A 123 -16.58 3.29 6.89
C LEU A 123 -17.66 2.63 7.77
N ARG A 124 -18.43 1.69 7.22
CA ARG A 124 -19.45 0.93 7.96
C ARG A 124 -18.88 -0.29 8.70
N LEU A 125 -17.61 -0.61 8.51
CA LEU A 125 -17.00 -1.76 9.16
C LEU A 125 -16.75 -1.47 10.63
N PRO A 126 -16.99 -2.44 11.53
CA PRO A 126 -16.54 -2.31 12.91
C PRO A 126 -15.01 -2.21 12.95
N PHE A 127 -14.50 -1.55 13.98
CA PHE A 127 -13.06 -1.41 14.14
C PHE A 127 -12.42 -2.78 14.39
N PHE A 128 -11.35 -3.07 13.65
CA PHE A 128 -10.49 -4.23 13.84
C PHE A 128 -9.03 -3.75 13.91
N ILE A 129 -8.16 -4.48 14.59
CA ILE A 129 -6.71 -4.18 14.58
C ILE A 129 -6.14 -4.20 13.16
N SER A 130 -6.69 -5.02 12.26
CA SER A 130 -6.34 -5.03 10.83
C SER A 130 -6.61 -3.70 10.11
N ALA A 131 -7.39 -2.78 10.68
CA ALA A 131 -7.61 -1.44 10.14
C ALA A 131 -6.32 -0.60 10.08
N TRP A 132 -5.27 -0.95 10.85
CA TRP A 132 -3.96 -0.32 10.68
C TRP A 132 -3.36 -0.51 9.28
N ALA A 133 -3.83 -1.51 8.52
CA ALA A 133 -3.45 -1.69 7.12
C ALA A 133 -3.82 -0.51 6.20
N TYR A 134 -4.70 0.40 6.63
CA TYR A 134 -5.00 1.64 5.89
C TYR A 134 -3.86 2.66 5.93
N SER A 135 -3.12 2.71 7.04
CA SER A 135 -2.19 3.79 7.34
C SER A 135 -1.02 3.86 6.34
N PHE A 136 -0.29 2.75 6.18
CA PHE A 136 0.92 2.71 5.36
C PHE A 136 0.64 2.98 3.87
N PRO A 137 -0.34 2.34 3.20
CA PRO A 137 -0.60 2.60 1.79
C PRO A 137 -1.09 4.03 1.55
N LEU A 138 -1.89 4.59 2.46
CA LEU A 138 -2.35 5.98 2.37
C LEU A 138 -1.20 6.97 2.58
N ALA A 139 -0.27 6.68 3.49
CA ALA A 139 0.94 7.46 3.69
C ALA A 139 1.85 7.43 2.45
N ALA A 140 2.03 6.26 1.85
CA ALA A 140 2.80 6.11 0.62
C ALA A 140 2.18 6.90 -0.54
N LEU A 141 0.85 6.82 -0.74
CA LEU A 141 0.17 7.62 -1.76
C LEU A 141 0.31 9.12 -1.47
N THR A 142 0.10 9.55 -0.23
CA THR A 142 0.24 10.96 0.17
C THR A 142 1.62 11.50 -0.19
N LEU A 143 2.67 10.77 0.18
CA LEU A 143 4.05 11.15 -0.12
C LEU A 143 4.32 11.13 -1.63
N ALA A 144 3.83 10.12 -2.35
CA ALA A 144 3.94 10.05 -3.80
C ALA A 144 3.28 11.27 -4.48
N THR A 145 2.10 11.68 -4.02
CA THR A 145 1.39 12.86 -4.54
C THR A 145 2.12 14.16 -4.24
N LEU A 146 2.68 14.32 -3.05
CA LEU A 146 3.49 15.50 -2.70
C LEU A 146 4.78 15.57 -3.54
N ILE A 147 5.45 14.44 -3.77
CA ILE A 147 6.60 14.36 -4.67
C ILE A 147 6.18 14.71 -6.10
N MET A 148 5.04 14.22 -6.58
CA MET A 148 4.50 14.56 -7.90
C MET A 148 4.27 16.07 -8.04
N GLY A 149 3.70 16.71 -7.01
CA GLY A 149 3.51 18.16 -6.97
C GLY A 149 4.82 18.95 -7.01
N ALA A 150 5.82 18.53 -6.24
CA ALA A 150 7.14 19.16 -6.25
C ALA A 150 7.89 19.03 -7.60
N ARG A 151 7.49 18.12 -8.49
CA ARG A 151 8.14 17.86 -9.79
C ARG A 151 7.38 18.42 -11.00
N LEU A 152 6.12 18.82 -10.84
CA LEU A 152 5.30 19.37 -11.92
C LEU A 152 4.96 20.83 -11.66
N PRO A 153 4.87 21.67 -12.72
CA PRO A 153 4.35 23.01 -12.57
C PRO A 153 2.84 22.98 -12.25
N GLY A 154 2.42 23.82 -11.31
CA GLY A 154 1.02 24.02 -10.94
C GLY A 154 0.65 23.49 -9.55
N LEU A 155 -0.52 23.90 -9.04
CA LEU A 155 -0.92 23.67 -7.65
C LEU A 155 -1.86 22.48 -7.43
N VAL A 156 -2.19 21.73 -8.49
CA VAL A 156 -3.21 20.67 -8.43
C VAL A 156 -2.73 19.52 -7.53
N PHE A 157 -1.54 18.97 -7.81
CA PHE A 157 -1.00 17.86 -7.03
C PHE A 157 -0.63 18.29 -5.61
N ASP A 158 -0.19 19.52 -5.40
CA ASP A 158 0.06 20.05 -4.05
C ASP A 158 -1.23 20.07 -3.21
N ARG A 159 -2.33 20.58 -3.78
CA ARG A 159 -3.65 20.61 -3.09
C ARG A 159 -4.16 19.20 -2.79
N ILE A 160 -4.03 18.28 -3.76
CA ILE A 160 -4.40 16.87 -3.54
C ILE A 160 -3.53 16.25 -2.45
N GLY A 161 -2.22 16.51 -2.46
CA GLY A 161 -1.27 16.01 -1.48
C GLY A 161 -1.58 16.51 -0.06
N VAL A 162 -1.88 17.80 0.09
CA VAL A 162 -2.32 18.38 1.38
C VAL A 162 -3.65 17.77 1.84
N GLY A 163 -4.61 17.58 0.92
CA GLY A 163 -5.88 16.91 1.23
C GLY A 163 -5.69 15.46 1.69
N LEU A 164 -4.82 14.70 1.01
CA LEU A 164 -4.45 13.34 1.40
C LEU A 164 -3.72 13.30 2.74
N LEU A 165 -2.87 14.29 3.03
CA LEU A 165 -2.18 14.40 4.32
C LEU A 165 -3.15 14.68 5.47
N ALA A 166 -4.14 15.55 5.26
CA ALA A 166 -5.20 15.79 6.23
C ALA A 166 -6.04 14.52 6.46
N LEU A 167 -6.39 13.80 5.40
CA LEU A 167 -7.11 12.52 5.48
C LEU A 167 -6.29 11.47 6.24
N LEU A 168 -5.01 11.31 5.91
CA LEU A 168 -4.10 10.39 6.58
C LEU A 168 -4.01 10.70 8.08
N SER A 169 -3.84 11.97 8.43
CA SER A 169 -3.75 12.41 9.82
C SER A 169 -5.04 12.09 10.58
N LEU A 170 -6.20 12.32 9.97
CA LEU A 170 -7.50 11.96 10.54
C LEU A 170 -7.62 10.44 10.74
N VAL A 171 -7.27 9.64 9.73
CA VAL A 171 -7.32 8.18 9.80
C VAL A 171 -6.42 7.69 10.95
N VAL A 172 -5.18 8.17 11.04
CA VAL A 172 -4.25 7.81 12.12
C VAL A 172 -4.81 8.22 13.48
N ALA A 173 -5.36 9.42 13.62
CA ALA A 173 -5.96 9.88 14.88
C ALA A 173 -7.13 8.97 15.32
N VAL A 174 -8.01 8.59 14.39
CA VAL A 174 -9.11 7.66 14.64
C VAL A 174 -8.60 6.28 15.04
N LEU A 175 -7.60 5.75 14.32
CA LEU A 175 -7.00 4.45 14.64
C LEU A 175 -6.34 4.44 16.01
N VAL A 176 -5.60 5.50 16.36
CA VAL A 176 -4.97 5.67 17.67
C VAL A 176 -6.03 5.73 18.76
N PHE A 177 -7.08 6.53 18.59
CA PHE A 177 -8.18 6.64 19.55
C PHE A 177 -8.83 5.28 19.82
N HIS A 178 -9.24 4.56 18.77
CA HIS A 178 -9.85 3.24 18.92
C HIS A 178 -8.90 2.21 19.53
N THR A 179 -7.61 2.27 19.16
CA THR A 179 -6.60 1.38 19.74
C THR A 179 -6.43 1.64 21.23
N VAL A 180 -6.34 2.91 21.67
CA VAL A 180 -6.25 3.28 23.09
C VAL A 180 -7.48 2.82 23.86
N VAL A 181 -8.69 3.02 23.31
CA VAL A 181 -9.94 2.54 23.93
C VAL A 181 -9.94 1.01 24.07
N ALA A 182 -9.51 0.28 23.04
CA ALA A 182 -9.43 -1.18 23.08
C ALA A 182 -8.38 -1.69 24.09
N ILE A 183 -7.24 -1.00 24.24
CA ILE A 183 -6.24 -1.27 25.28
C ILE A 183 -6.88 -1.11 26.67
N GLN A 184 -7.59 0.00 26.90
CA GLN A 184 -8.24 0.28 28.18
C GLN A 184 -9.30 -0.78 28.53
N ARG A 185 -10.01 -1.29 27.53
CA ARG A 185 -10.99 -2.38 27.68
C ARG A 185 -10.38 -3.78 27.78
N ARG A 186 -9.05 -3.91 27.65
CA ARG A 186 -8.32 -5.19 27.59
C ARG A 186 -8.81 -6.14 26.49
N GLU A 187 -9.28 -5.56 25.39
CA GLU A 187 -9.77 -6.30 24.21
C GLU A 187 -8.64 -6.64 23.23
N ILE A 188 -7.43 -6.13 23.45
CA ILE A 188 -6.24 -6.40 22.62
C ILE A 188 -5.45 -7.58 23.20
N CYS A 189 -4.94 -8.44 22.33
CA CYS A 189 -4.15 -9.64 22.68
C CYS A 189 -4.93 -10.72 23.45
N VAL A 190 -6.25 -10.75 23.31
CA VAL A 190 -7.07 -11.87 23.78
C VAL A 190 -6.94 -13.01 22.74
N PRO A 191 -6.60 -14.25 23.16
CA PRO A 191 -6.61 -15.39 22.24
C PRO A 191 -8.02 -15.58 21.68
N GLU A 192 -8.12 -15.88 20.38
CA GLU A 192 -9.39 -16.25 19.74
C GLU A 192 -9.95 -17.57 20.30
#